data_AF-A0A8H7KJ77-F1
#
_entry.id   AF-A0A8H7KJ77-F1
#
_cell.length_a   1.000
_cell.length_b   1.000
_cell.length_c   1.000
_cell.angle_alpha   90.00
_cell.angle_beta   90.00
_cell.angle_gamma   90.00
#
_symmetry.space_group_name_H-M   'P 1'
#
loop_
_entity.id
_entity.type
_entity.pdbx_description
1 polymer ?
#
loop_
_entity_poly.entity_id
_entity_poly.type
_entity_poly.pdbx_seq_one_letter_code
_entity_poly.pdbx_strand_id
1 'polypeptide(L)'
;MYAEFELHTHATISTGRKELQKFGDEMKKYIDITIEEAELLIQEDDDDDDDPSKVPVKSWNFPKLHLRQHLFDDIVNKGVARNFSTKPNESMHGPIRKSYHRRTNFKNFADQILMADEMMVASSFIRSNLDMLDSWNNERADVTEGDYLTFADLPRN
;
A
#
# COMPACT_ATOMS: atom_id res chain seq x y z
N MET A 1 3.00 -12.84 6.29
CA MET A 1 2.40 -14.15 6.58
C MET A 1 1.29 -14.33 5.57
N TYR A 2 1.51 -15.18 4.57
CA TYR A 2 0.55 -15.37 3.49
C TYR A 2 -0.43 -16.48 3.90
N ALA A 3 -1.52 -16.10 4.56
CA ALA A 3 -2.67 -16.99 4.71
C ALA A 3 -3.57 -17.00 3.45
N GLU A 4 -3.10 -16.40 2.35
CA GLU A 4 -3.90 -15.79 1.27
C GLU A 4 -3.88 -16.57 -0.05
N PHE A 5 -3.53 -17.86 -0.09
CA PHE A 5 -3.50 -18.60 -1.36
C PHE A 5 -4.46 -19.78 -1.45
N GLU A 6 -5.07 -20.20 -0.35
CA GLU A 6 -6.01 -21.32 -0.33
C GLU A 6 -7.37 -20.91 0.24
N LEU A 7 -8.44 -21.45 -0.35
CA LEU A 7 -9.78 -21.30 0.16
C LEU A 7 -9.87 -22.03 1.51
N HIS A 8 -9.99 -21.26 2.59
CA HIS A 8 -10.19 -21.84 3.92
C HIS A 8 -11.61 -22.37 4.05
N THR A 9 -11.73 -23.68 4.29
CA THR A 9 -12.98 -24.34 4.64
C THR A 9 -13.12 -24.40 6.15
N HIS A 10 -14.32 -24.73 6.65
CA HIS A 10 -14.52 -24.96 8.08
C HIS A 10 -13.54 -26.01 8.64
N ALA A 11 -13.23 -27.05 7.85
CA ALA A 11 -12.28 -28.09 8.23
C ALA A 11 -10.86 -27.53 8.35
N THR A 12 -10.37 -26.76 7.36
CA THR A 12 -9.01 -26.21 7.40
C THR A 12 -8.86 -25.15 8.50
N ILE A 13 -9.89 -24.35 8.77
CA ILE A 13 -9.91 -23.39 9.90
C ILE A 13 -9.85 -24.14 11.23
N SER A 14 -10.63 -25.21 11.41
CA SER A 14 -10.62 -26.00 12.64
C SER A 14 -9.26 -26.66 12.87
N THR A 15 -8.68 -27.27 11.84
CA THR A 15 -7.31 -27.83 11.91
C THR A 15 -6.29 -26.74 12.23
N GLY A 16 -6.36 -25.60 11.54
CA GLY A 16 -5.48 -24.47 11.77
C GLY A 16 -5.54 -23.92 13.19
N ARG A 17 -6.74 -23.85 13.80
CA ARG A 17 -6.91 -23.47 15.21
C ARG A 17 -6.24 -24.45 16.17
N LYS A 18 -6.33 -25.76 15.90
CA LYS A 18 -5.65 -26.79 16.70
C LYS A 18 -4.13 -26.64 16.63
N GLU A 19 -3.59 -26.41 15.43
CA GLU A 19 -2.15 -26.20 15.26
C GLU A 19 -1.69 -24.88 15.90
N LEU A 20 -2.49 -23.82 15.82
CA LEU A 20 -2.21 -22.54 16.47
C LEU A 20 -2.21 -22.68 17.99
N GLN A 21 -3.11 -23.48 18.56
CA GLN A 21 -3.12 -23.78 19.99
C GLN A 21 -1.84 -24.49 20.42
N LYS A 22 -1.44 -25.56 19.71
CA LYS A 22 -0.17 -26.26 19.97
C LYS A 22 1.02 -25.31 19.89
N PHE A 23 1.07 -24.47 18.86
CA PHE A 23 2.11 -23.45 18.72
C PHE A 23 2.12 -22.47 19.90
N GLY A 24 0.94 -22.02 20.36
CA GLY A 24 0.81 -21.14 21.52
C GLY A 24 1.35 -21.78 22.80
N ASP A 25 1.02 -23.05 23.03
CA ASP A 25 1.49 -23.82 24.19
C ASP A 25 3.02 -24.00 24.17
N GLU A 26 3.59 -24.36 23.02
CA GLU A 26 5.05 -24.50 22.86
C GLU A 26 5.77 -23.14 22.97
N MET A 27 5.18 -22.07 22.42
CA MET A 27 5.73 -20.72 22.57
C MET A 27 5.74 -20.28 24.04
N LYS A 28 4.71 -20.63 24.82
CA LYS A 28 4.67 -20.31 26.24
C LYS A 28 5.81 -21.02 26.99
N LYS A 29 5.99 -22.33 26.76
CA LYS A 29 7.13 -23.08 27.33
C LYS A 29 8.48 -22.46 26.96
N TYR A 30 8.63 -22.07 25.70
CA TYR A 30 9.87 -21.43 25.25
C TYR A 30 10.12 -20.08 25.92
N ILE A 31 9.06 -19.27 26.10
CA ILE A 31 9.16 -18.00 26.85
C ILE A 31 9.61 -18.29 28.28
N ASP A 32 8.98 -19.25 28.96
CA ASP A 32 9.29 -19.62 30.34
C ASP A 32 10.76 -20.05 30.47
N ILE A 33 11.24 -20.93 29.58
CA ILE A 33 12.67 -21.36 29.54
C ILE A 33 13.61 -20.16 29.35
N THR A 34 13.28 -19.23 28.45
CA THR A 34 14.16 -18.07 28.22
C THR A 34 14.19 -17.08 29.38
N ILE A 35 13.15 -17.07 30.22
CA ILE A 35 13.11 -16.27 31.44
C ILE A 35 13.94 -16.96 32.51
N GLU A 36 13.75 -18.26 32.72
CA GLU A 36 14.53 -19.06 33.69
C GLU A 36 16.03 -19.01 33.38
N GLU A 37 16.43 -19.15 32.10
CA GLU A 37 17.83 -19.04 31.67
C GLU A 37 18.42 -17.66 31.97
N ALA A 38 17.66 -16.59 31.74
CA ALA A 38 18.09 -15.24 32.06
C ALA A 38 18.24 -15.01 33.58
N GLU A 39 17.35 -15.60 34.39
CA GLU A 39 17.42 -15.52 35.86
C GLU A 39 18.63 -16.27 36.42
N LEU A 40 18.99 -17.44 35.87
CA LEU A 40 20.18 -18.19 36.27
C LEU A 40 21.49 -17.45 35.95
N LEU A 41 21.57 -16.82 34.77
CA LEU A 41 22.76 -16.05 34.38
C LEU A 41 22.99 -14.83 35.29
N ILE A 42 21.93 -14.21 35.82
CA ILE A 42 22.06 -13.11 36.80
C ILE A 42 22.65 -13.60 38.12
N GLN A 43 22.42 -14.86 38.51
CA GLN A 43 22.91 -15.43 39.77
C GLN A 43 24.37 -15.90 39.73
N GLU A 44 24.91 -16.17 38.53
CA GLU A 44 26.29 -16.65 38.37
C GLU A 44 27.33 -15.51 38.28
N ASP A 45 26.91 -14.27 38.02
CA ASP A 45 27.76 -13.09 37.83
C ASP A 45 27.90 -12.20 39.10
N ASP A 46 27.58 -12.73 40.29
CA ASP A 46 27.60 -11.99 41.59
C ASP A 46 29.03 -11.68 42.14
N ASP A 47 30.08 -11.88 41.34
CA ASP A 47 31.46 -11.44 41.61
C ASP A 47 31.84 -10.32 40.60
N ASP A 48 31.94 -9.08 41.11
CA ASP A 48 32.50 -7.87 40.47
C ASP A 48 31.53 -6.88 39.75
N ASP A 49 31.07 -5.88 40.53
CA ASP A 49 30.99 -4.46 40.13
C ASP A 49 30.16 -4.02 38.88
N ASP A 50 29.24 -4.82 38.35
CA ASP A 50 28.29 -4.38 37.31
C ASP A 50 26.82 -4.47 37.77
N ASP A 51 26.12 -3.35 37.64
CA ASP A 51 24.73 -3.07 38.02
C ASP A 51 23.75 -4.25 37.72
N PRO A 52 23.12 -4.87 38.75
CA PRO A 52 22.23 -6.04 38.61
C PRO A 52 20.92 -5.76 37.84
N SER A 53 20.72 -4.55 37.32
CA SER A 53 19.57 -4.16 36.51
C SER A 53 19.70 -4.48 35.00
N LYS A 54 20.75 -5.20 34.56
CA LYS A 54 21.20 -5.17 33.16
C LYS A 54 21.15 -6.46 32.33
N VAL A 55 20.51 -7.55 32.76
CA VAL A 55 20.21 -8.64 31.80
C VAL A 55 18.85 -8.36 31.15
N PRO A 56 18.80 -7.86 29.90
CA PRO A 56 17.53 -7.56 29.25
C PRO A 56 16.80 -8.86 28.94
N VAL A 57 15.84 -9.23 29.78
CA VAL A 57 14.90 -10.32 29.50
C VAL A 57 14.17 -9.99 28.20
N LYS A 58 14.34 -10.87 27.21
CA LYS A 58 13.80 -10.65 25.87
C LYS A 58 12.27 -10.69 25.92
N SER A 59 11.63 -9.56 25.61
CA SER A 59 10.18 -9.52 25.47
C SER A 59 9.76 -10.25 24.19
N TRP A 60 9.03 -11.35 24.33
CA TRP A 60 8.41 -12.07 23.22
C TRP A 60 7.07 -11.45 22.77
N ASN A 61 6.72 -10.27 23.27
CA ASN A 61 5.53 -9.52 22.86
C ASN A 61 5.80 -8.69 21.58
N PHE A 62 5.86 -9.35 20.43
CA PHE A 62 6.05 -8.68 19.13
C PHE A 62 4.81 -8.81 18.23
N PRO A 63 4.51 -7.80 17.38
CA PRO A 63 3.29 -7.76 16.58
C PRO A 63 3.02 -9.01 15.74
N LYS A 64 4.07 -9.69 15.26
CA LYS A 64 3.92 -10.90 14.44
C LYS A 64 3.39 -12.10 15.24
N LEU A 65 3.65 -12.18 16.56
CA LEU A 65 3.11 -13.23 17.41
C LEU A 65 1.62 -12.99 17.67
N HIS A 66 1.26 -11.75 18.00
CA HIS A 66 -0.13 -11.35 18.23
C HIS A 66 -1.01 -11.53 16.97
N LEU A 67 -0.46 -11.21 15.80
CA LEU A 67 -1.14 -11.45 14.51
C LEU A 67 -1.51 -12.93 14.32
N ARG A 68 -0.68 -13.87 14.78
CA ARG A 68 -0.96 -15.31 14.67
C ARG A 68 -2.12 -15.72 15.56
N GLN A 69 -2.19 -15.19 16.78
CA GLN A 69 -3.25 -15.51 17.75
C GLN A 69 -4.64 -15.18 17.19
N HIS A 70 -4.77 -14.05 16.50
CA HIS A 70 -6.03 -13.60 15.93
C HIS A 70 -6.27 -14.04 14.48
N LEU A 71 -5.34 -14.77 13.86
CA LEU A 71 -5.37 -15.07 12.41
C LEU A 71 -6.70 -15.73 11.98
N PHE A 72 -7.15 -16.75 12.69
CA PHE A 72 -8.37 -17.48 12.31
C PHE A 72 -9.65 -16.73 12.68
N ASP A 73 -9.62 -15.92 13.74
CA ASP A 73 -10.75 -15.05 14.09
C ASP A 73 -10.90 -13.95 13.03
N ASP A 74 -9.79 -13.38 12.59
CA ASP A 74 -9.73 -12.44 11.49
C ASP A 74 -10.27 -13.04 10.20
N ILE A 75 -9.90 -14.28 9.86
CA ILE A 75 -10.41 -14.97 8.66
C ILE A 75 -11.94 -15.16 8.74
N VAL A 76 -12.46 -15.55 9.90
CA VAL A 76 -13.91 -15.78 10.09
C VAL A 76 -14.68 -14.45 10.09
N ASN A 77 -14.19 -13.44 10.81
CA ASN A 77 -14.86 -12.15 10.97
C ASN A 77 -14.79 -11.30 9.70
N LYS A 78 -13.64 -11.29 9.01
CA LYS A 78 -13.46 -10.53 7.75
C LYS A 78 -14.05 -11.28 6.56
N GLY A 79 -14.17 -12.60 6.65
CA GLY A 79 -14.69 -13.47 5.60
C GLY A 79 -13.83 -13.50 4.34
N VAL A 80 -14.31 -14.20 3.31
CA VAL A 80 -13.71 -14.17 1.97
C VAL A 80 -14.22 -12.95 1.23
N ALA A 81 -13.45 -11.87 1.24
CA ALA A 81 -13.67 -10.77 0.32
C ALA A 81 -13.21 -11.16 -1.09
N ARG A 82 -13.96 -12.03 -1.78
CA ARG A 82 -13.65 -12.51 -3.14
C ARG A 82 -13.34 -11.36 -4.13
N ASN A 83 -13.93 -10.19 -3.87
CA ASN A 83 -13.80 -8.98 -4.69
C ASN A 83 -13.22 -7.76 -3.93
N PHE A 84 -12.85 -7.90 -2.65
CA PHE A 84 -12.10 -6.86 -1.92
C PHE A 84 -10.77 -7.43 -1.45
N SER A 85 -9.95 -7.92 -2.39
CA SER A 85 -8.52 -7.75 -2.13
C SER A 85 -8.30 -6.24 -1.94
N THR A 86 -7.38 -5.84 -1.07
CA THR A 86 -6.91 -4.44 -1.00
C THR A 86 -5.98 -4.09 -2.17
N LYS A 87 -5.88 -4.98 -3.16
CA LYS A 87 -5.06 -4.85 -4.36
C LYS A 87 -5.72 -4.20 -5.59
N PRO A 88 -6.91 -3.54 -5.59
CA PRO A 88 -7.34 -2.76 -6.76
C PRO A 88 -6.35 -1.61 -7.03
N ASN A 89 -5.66 -1.18 -5.97
CA ASN A 89 -4.73 -0.06 -5.98
C ASN A 89 -3.27 -0.51 -6.05
N GLU A 90 -2.99 -1.82 -6.16
CA GLU A 90 -1.61 -2.34 -6.28
C GLU A 90 -0.97 -1.88 -7.61
N SER A 91 -1.81 -1.76 -8.65
CA SER A 91 -1.49 -1.04 -9.89
C SER A 91 -1.24 0.46 -9.67
N MET A 92 -2.12 1.13 -8.89
CA MET A 92 -2.07 2.56 -8.63
C MET A 92 -0.84 2.98 -7.79
N HIS A 93 -0.30 2.07 -6.98
CA HIS A 93 0.97 2.29 -6.30
C HIS A 93 2.14 2.47 -7.28
N GLY A 94 2.08 1.89 -8.48
CA GLY A 94 3.12 2.06 -9.50
C GLY A 94 3.33 3.52 -9.90
N PRO A 95 2.31 4.22 -10.44
CA PRO A 95 2.38 5.63 -10.78
C PRO A 95 2.77 6.53 -9.61
N ILE A 96 2.15 6.34 -8.43
CA ILE A 96 2.44 7.17 -7.24
C ILE A 96 3.88 6.96 -6.78
N ARG A 97 4.35 5.71 -6.70
CA ARG A 97 5.74 5.39 -6.34
C ARG A 97 6.73 5.99 -7.33
N LYS A 98 6.46 5.89 -8.63
CA LYS A 98 7.29 6.47 -9.69
C LYS A 98 7.31 8.00 -9.59
N SER A 99 6.17 8.63 -9.32
CA SER A 99 6.06 10.08 -9.13
C SER A 99 6.90 10.52 -7.93
N TYR A 100 6.74 9.86 -6.77
CA TYR A 100 7.53 10.13 -5.58
C TYR A 100 9.03 9.97 -5.81
N HIS A 101 9.46 8.88 -6.46
CA HIS A 101 10.89 8.63 -6.75
C HIS A 101 11.50 9.63 -7.73
N ARG A 102 10.74 10.09 -8.73
CA ARG A 102 11.26 10.94 -9.81
C ARG A 102 11.11 12.43 -9.53
N ARG A 103 10.19 12.82 -8.65
CA ARG A 103 9.86 14.22 -8.38
C ARG A 103 10.28 14.69 -6.99
N THR A 104 10.77 13.81 -6.12
CA THR A 104 11.21 14.18 -4.78
C THR A 104 12.64 13.74 -4.49
N ASN A 105 13.30 14.43 -3.56
CA ASN A 105 14.62 14.06 -3.03
C ASN A 105 14.56 13.21 -1.74
N PHE A 106 13.40 12.58 -1.46
CA PHE A 106 13.15 11.77 -0.26
C PHE A 106 13.22 12.52 1.09
N LYS A 107 13.26 13.86 1.09
CA LYS A 107 13.25 14.72 2.29
C LYS A 107 12.31 15.89 2.08
N ASN A 108 11.59 16.35 3.11
CA ASN A 108 10.67 17.50 2.99
C ASN A 108 9.78 17.41 1.73
N PHE A 109 9.18 16.24 1.50
CA PHE A 109 8.56 15.90 0.22
C PHE A 109 7.18 16.54 0.02
N ALA A 110 6.54 17.05 1.08
CA ALA A 110 5.21 17.64 1.01
C ALA A 110 5.17 18.82 0.03
N ASP A 111 6.05 19.80 0.20
CA ASP A 111 6.12 20.99 -0.66
C ASP A 111 6.50 20.63 -2.10
N GLN A 112 7.38 19.64 -2.29
CA GLN A 112 7.78 19.16 -3.61
C GLN A 112 6.62 18.48 -4.36
N ILE A 113 5.82 17.69 -3.65
CA ILE A 113 4.62 17.07 -4.22
C ILE A 113 3.60 18.15 -4.56
N LEU A 114 3.37 19.11 -3.66
CA LEU A 114 2.43 20.20 -3.88
C LEU A 114 2.80 21.03 -5.12
N MET A 115 4.06 21.42 -5.25
CA MET A 115 4.56 22.13 -6.43
C MET A 115 4.36 21.32 -7.72
N ALA A 116 4.60 20.01 -7.68
CA ALA A 116 4.40 19.15 -8.84
C ALA A 116 2.92 19.05 -9.26
N ASP A 117 2.00 19.00 -8.30
CA ASP A 117 0.55 18.99 -8.54
C ASP A 117 0.08 20.34 -9.09
N GLU A 118 0.54 21.47 -8.53
CA GLU A 118 0.25 22.81 -9.04
C GLU A 118 0.67 22.97 -10.51
N MET A 119 1.88 22.55 -10.86
CA MET A 119 2.37 22.56 -12.25
C MET A 119 1.53 21.68 -13.17
N MET A 120 1.04 20.54 -12.67
CA MET A 120 0.21 19.62 -13.44
C MET A 120 -1.17 20.23 -13.72
N VAL A 121 -1.78 20.89 -12.74
CA VAL A 121 -3.05 21.62 -12.89
C VAL A 121 -2.90 22.76 -13.88
N ALA A 122 -1.86 23.60 -13.74
CA ALA A 122 -1.61 24.70 -14.65
C ALA A 122 -1.41 24.22 -16.10
N SER A 123 -0.63 23.15 -16.28
CA SER A 123 -0.40 22.55 -17.61
C SER A 123 -1.67 21.99 -18.22
N SER A 124 -2.50 21.32 -17.41
CA SER A 124 -3.79 20.75 -17.86
C SER A 124 -4.78 21.84 -18.25
N PHE A 125 -4.81 22.95 -17.51
CA PHE A 125 -5.63 24.11 -17.85
C PHE A 125 -5.21 24.75 -19.17
N ILE A 126 -3.91 24.97 -19.38
CA ILE A 126 -3.38 25.50 -20.65
C ILE A 126 -3.74 24.55 -21.81
N ARG A 127 -3.54 23.24 -21.63
CA ARG A 127 -3.89 22.24 -22.64
C ARG A 127 -5.37 22.28 -22.99
N SER A 128 -6.25 22.34 -21.99
CA SER A 128 -7.69 22.44 -22.20
C SER A 128 -8.08 23.67 -23.02
N ASN A 129 -7.42 24.83 -22.81
CA ASN A 129 -7.68 26.03 -23.60
C ASN A 129 -7.21 25.88 -25.06
N LEU A 130 -6.06 25.23 -25.27
CA LEU A 130 -5.59 24.92 -26.63
C LEU A 130 -6.54 23.96 -27.34
N ASP A 131 -6.99 22.91 -26.66
CA ASP A 131 -7.91 21.93 -27.23
C ASP A 131 -9.25 22.59 -27.64
N MET A 132 -9.76 23.55 -26.85
CA MET A 132 -10.94 24.35 -27.22
C MET A 132 -10.69 25.30 -28.40
N LEU A 133 -9.49 25.87 -28.50
CA LEU A 133 -9.13 26.75 -29.62
C LEU A 133 -9.00 25.94 -30.92
N ASP A 134 -8.36 24.78 -30.85
CA ASP A 134 -8.21 23.87 -31.97
C ASP A 134 -9.59 23.35 -32.44
N SER A 135 -10.50 23.02 -31.52
CA SER A 135 -11.86 22.63 -31.89
C SER A 135 -12.60 23.76 -32.61
N TRP A 136 -12.52 24.99 -32.09
CA TRP A 136 -13.16 26.16 -32.72
C TRP A 136 -12.59 26.48 -34.10
N ASN A 137 -11.26 26.39 -34.26
CA ASN A 137 -10.61 26.62 -35.55
C ASN A 137 -10.98 25.54 -36.58
N ASN A 138 -11.06 24.28 -36.17
CA ASN A 138 -11.46 23.18 -37.05
C ASN A 138 -12.92 23.33 -37.52
N GLU A 139 -13.85 23.66 -36.61
CA GLU A 139 -15.24 23.95 -36.97
C GLU A 139 -15.36 25.14 -37.94
N ARG A 140 -14.53 26.18 -37.74
CA ARG A 140 -14.51 27.35 -38.62
C ARG A 140 -13.92 27.07 -40.01
N ALA A 141 -12.93 26.19 -40.09
CA ALA A 141 -12.31 25.77 -41.36
C ALA A 141 -13.32 25.02 -42.25
N ASP A 142 -14.11 24.10 -41.68
CA ASP A 142 -15.19 23.39 -42.38
C ASP A 142 -16.27 24.35 -42.92
N VAL A 143 -16.59 25.42 -42.18
CA VAL A 143 -17.56 26.44 -42.63
C VAL A 143 -16.99 27.28 -43.77
N THR A 144 -15.69 27.62 -43.76
CA THR A 144 -15.08 28.40 -44.83
C THR A 144 -14.84 27.62 -46.13
N GLU A 145 -14.63 26.30 -46.11
CA GLU A 145 -14.56 25.52 -47.36
C GLU A 145 -15.93 25.27 -48.01
N GLY A 146 -17.02 25.35 -47.24
CA GLY A 146 -18.39 25.12 -47.74
C GLY A 146 -19.09 26.33 -48.37
N ASP A 147 -18.56 27.54 -48.23
CA ASP A 147 -19.30 28.79 -48.53
C ASP A 147 -18.73 29.59 -49.72
N TYR A 148 -17.79 29.03 -50.48
CA TYR A 148 -17.35 29.61 -51.75
C TYR A 148 -18.15 29.03 -52.92
N LEU A 149 -19.23 29.73 -53.33
CA LEU A 149 -19.69 29.61 -54.72
C LEU A 149 -18.52 30.00 -55.62
N THR A 150 -18.02 29.03 -56.38
CA THR A 150 -16.93 29.31 -57.32
C THR A 150 -17.47 30.20 -58.45
N PHE A 151 -16.65 31.09 -59.00
CA PHE A 151 -17.03 31.95 -60.13
C PHE A 151 -17.54 31.16 -61.36
N ALA A 152 -17.36 29.83 -61.38
CA ALA A 152 -17.90 28.93 -62.38
C ALA A 152 -19.42 28.67 -62.24
N ASP A 153 -20.01 28.96 -61.07
CA ASP A 153 -21.42 28.66 -60.74
C ASP A 153 -22.36 29.85 -60.98
N LEU A 154 -21.84 31.01 -61.42
CA LEU A 154 -22.67 32.14 -61.83
C LEU A 154 -23.17 31.95 -63.27
N PRO A 155 -24.48 32.13 -63.54
CA PRO A 155 -25.02 32.01 -64.89
C PRO A 155 -24.38 33.07 -65.79
N ARG A 156 -23.73 32.61 -66.87
CA ARG A 156 -23.21 33.50 -67.91
C ARG A 156 -24.40 34.08 -68.68
N ASN A 157 -24.65 35.38 -68.51
CA ASN A 157 -25.54 36.14 -69.39
C ASN A 157 -24.95 36.28 -70.79
#